data_AF-A0A958C2Q0-F1
#
_entry.id   AF-A0A958C2Q0-F1
#
_cell.length_a   1.000
_cell.length_b   1.000
_cell.length_c   1.000
_cell.angle_alpha   90.00
_cell.angle_beta   90.00
_cell.angle_gamma   90.00
#
_symmetry.space_group_name_H-M   'P 1'
#
loop_
_entity.id
_entity.type
_entity.pdbx_description
1 polymer ?
#
loop_
_entity_poly.entity_id
_entity_poly.type
_entity_poly.pdbx_seq_one_letter_code
_entity_poly.pdbx_strand_id
1 'polypeptide(L)'
;MSNLFNRVSPSGRQSRRATFSLVIGMVVLSMILASCGGSAATPTAAPTDTAVAAAPADTATAVPPTATAVPATATPVPPTATPVPPTATAEPAATDTPVPPTATATPESPTATATAEPTEQPEPTEQPEPTEAPTVDNSALIAQGRSVFEANGCAGCHGEPGAGGIVSPDLKGIAARAGSRVTGLSAEAYIRQSIQDPNAFIVPDCPPGPCPADVMPQTFGASLSAEQLTALVTYLMSLN
;
A
#
# COMPACT_ATOMS: atom_id res chain seq x y z
N MET A 1 -65.94 -2.10 -10.42
CA MET A 1 -64.54 -2.04 -10.90
C MET A 1 -63.65 -2.51 -9.77
N SER A 2 -63.35 -3.80 -9.81
CA SER A 2 -62.62 -4.54 -8.79
C SER A 2 -61.12 -4.32 -8.98
N ASN A 3 -60.40 -3.86 -7.95
CA ASN A 3 -58.95 -3.90 -7.94
C ASN A 3 -58.49 -4.73 -6.73
N LEU A 4 -57.89 -5.87 -7.07
CA LEU A 4 -57.34 -6.84 -6.14
C LEU A 4 -56.15 -6.23 -5.38
N PHE A 5 -56.29 -6.19 -4.06
CA PHE A 5 -55.19 -5.99 -3.12
C PHE A 5 -54.30 -7.25 -3.09
N ASN A 6 -53.09 -7.17 -3.64
CA ASN A 6 -52.07 -8.19 -3.44
C ASN A 6 -51.37 -7.94 -2.10
N ARG A 7 -51.81 -8.64 -1.05
CA ARG A 7 -51.15 -8.66 0.27
C ARG A 7 -50.00 -9.65 0.23
N VAL A 8 -48.76 -9.15 0.14
CA VAL A 8 -47.56 -9.92 0.51
C VAL A 8 -47.32 -9.68 2.00
N SER A 9 -47.63 -10.67 2.83
CA SER A 9 -47.24 -10.73 4.24
C SER A 9 -45.97 -11.57 4.41
N PRO A 10 -45.15 -11.28 5.44
CA PRO A 10 -43.78 -11.74 5.56
C PRO A 10 -43.69 -13.15 6.15
N SER A 11 -43.03 -14.06 5.44
CA SER A 11 -42.66 -15.39 5.92
C SER A 11 -41.42 -15.31 6.84
N GLY A 12 -41.67 -15.38 8.14
CA GLY A 12 -40.95 -16.22 9.11
C GLY A 12 -39.42 -16.17 9.16
N ARG A 13 -38.86 -15.21 9.91
CA ARG A 13 -37.54 -15.38 10.55
C ARG A 13 -37.72 -16.31 11.76
N GLN A 14 -37.57 -17.61 11.53
CA GLN A 14 -37.61 -18.60 12.60
C GLN A 14 -36.29 -18.58 13.38
N SER A 15 -36.45 -18.28 14.66
CA SER A 15 -35.46 -18.27 15.72
C SER A 15 -34.64 -19.58 15.76
N ARG A 16 -33.36 -19.50 15.38
CA ARG A 16 -32.35 -20.50 15.77
C ARG A 16 -31.46 -19.89 16.85
N ARG A 17 -32.09 -19.64 18.00
CA ARG A 17 -31.41 -19.50 19.29
C ARG A 17 -31.58 -20.84 20.01
N ALA A 18 -30.53 -21.24 20.71
CA ALA A 18 -30.37 -22.46 21.50
C ALA A 18 -29.70 -23.63 20.78
N THR A 19 -28.81 -24.28 21.53
CA THR A 19 -28.13 -25.57 21.28
C THR A 19 -26.88 -25.55 20.41
N PHE A 20 -25.83 -24.83 20.79
CA PHE A 20 -24.44 -25.26 20.49
C PHE A 20 -23.47 -24.89 21.64
N SER A 21 -23.96 -24.95 22.88
CA SER A 21 -23.12 -25.07 24.07
C SER A 21 -22.98 -26.56 24.41
N LEU A 22 -21.95 -27.27 23.91
CA LEU A 22 -21.42 -28.46 24.62
C LEU A 22 -20.15 -29.14 24.07
N VAL A 23 -19.47 -28.72 22.98
CA VAL A 23 -18.44 -29.64 22.38
C VAL A 23 -17.08 -29.04 22.02
N ILE A 24 -16.76 -27.79 22.42
CA ILE A 24 -15.41 -27.22 22.19
C ILE A 24 -14.79 -26.73 23.51
N GLY A 25 -14.85 -27.59 24.53
CA GLY A 25 -14.25 -27.35 25.85
C GLY A 25 -13.22 -28.40 26.26
N MET A 26 -12.86 -29.34 25.38
CA MET A 26 -12.13 -30.55 25.77
C MET A 26 -11.01 -30.97 24.78
N VAL A 27 -10.31 -30.00 24.18
CA VAL A 27 -9.09 -30.25 23.37
C VAL A 27 -7.92 -29.31 23.78
N VAL A 28 -8.05 -28.55 24.87
CA VAL A 28 -7.01 -27.59 25.33
C VAL A 28 -6.24 -28.09 26.57
N LEU A 29 -6.18 -29.41 26.84
CA LEU A 29 -5.59 -29.93 28.09
C LEU A 29 -4.56 -31.05 27.94
N SER A 30 -3.93 -31.28 26.79
CA SER A 30 -2.88 -32.32 26.72
C SER A 30 -1.85 -32.05 25.64
N MET A 31 -0.74 -31.39 26.02
CA MET A 31 0.64 -31.65 25.55
C MET A 31 1.57 -30.45 25.85
N ILE A 32 1.80 -30.15 27.13
CA ILE A 32 2.94 -29.35 27.59
C ILE A 32 3.66 -30.19 28.64
N LEU A 33 4.69 -30.94 28.24
CA LEU A 33 5.79 -31.41 29.10
C LEU A 33 6.85 -32.10 28.22
N ALA A 34 8.12 -31.75 28.47
CA ALA A 34 9.36 -32.36 27.98
C ALA A 34 9.98 -31.81 26.67
N SER A 35 10.87 -30.83 26.81
CA SER A 35 12.31 -31.09 26.59
C SER A 35 13.15 -29.86 26.95
N CYS A 36 13.57 -29.78 28.21
CA CYS A 36 14.85 -29.16 28.55
C CYS A 36 15.89 -30.28 28.51
N GLY A 37 16.80 -30.22 27.55
CA GLY A 37 17.91 -31.18 27.42
C GLY A 37 19.04 -30.52 26.65
N GLY A 38 20.02 -30.01 27.40
CA GLY A 38 21.16 -29.30 26.84
C GLY A 38 22.15 -30.21 26.11
N SER A 39 23.07 -29.56 25.39
CA SER A 39 24.40 -30.11 25.13
C SER A 39 25.41 -28.99 25.24
N ALA A 40 26.34 -29.23 26.18
CA ALA A 40 27.47 -28.40 26.50
C ALA A 40 28.46 -28.34 25.32
N ALA A 41 28.96 -27.14 25.04
CA ALA A 41 30.21 -26.95 24.32
C ALA A 41 31.10 -26.02 25.15
N THR A 42 32.28 -26.55 25.44
CA THR A 42 33.33 -26.08 26.33
C THR A 42 33.93 -24.74 25.89
N PRO A 43 34.24 -23.79 26.80
CA PRO A 43 35.09 -22.64 26.49
C PRO A 43 36.58 -23.03 26.60
N THR A 44 37.34 -22.81 25.53
CA THR A 44 38.81 -22.92 25.54
C THR A 44 39.45 -21.54 25.64
N ALA A 45 40.24 -21.39 26.71
CA ALA A 45 41.41 -20.51 26.88
C ALA A 45 41.24 -18.97 26.90
N ALA A 46 41.35 -18.44 28.13
CA ALA A 46 42.22 -17.30 28.46
C ALA A 46 43.47 -17.91 29.18
N PRO A 47 44.66 -17.25 29.32
CA PRO A 47 44.80 -15.84 29.72
C PRO A 47 45.96 -15.06 29.08
N THR A 48 45.89 -13.73 29.11
CA THR A 48 47.09 -12.93 29.40
C THR A 48 46.68 -11.66 30.15
N ASP A 49 47.05 -11.63 31.42
CA ASP A 49 47.01 -10.46 32.29
C ASP A 49 47.87 -9.32 31.72
N THR A 50 47.32 -8.12 31.70
CA THR A 50 48.10 -6.91 31.95
C THR A 50 47.21 -5.96 32.74
N ALA A 51 47.31 -6.08 34.06
CA ALA A 51 46.82 -5.10 35.00
C ALA A 51 47.80 -3.92 35.03
N VAL A 52 47.32 -2.73 34.68
CA VAL A 52 47.91 -1.47 35.13
C VAL A 52 46.83 -0.68 35.86
N ALA A 53 47.04 -0.63 37.17
CA ALA A 53 46.86 0.47 38.12
C ALA A 53 45.60 1.35 38.06
N ALA A 54 45.00 1.44 39.25
CA ALA A 54 43.82 2.18 39.63
C ALA A 54 44.01 3.71 39.78
N ALA A 55 42.85 4.39 39.62
CA ALA A 55 42.34 5.57 40.34
C ALA A 55 42.86 6.98 39.98
N PRO A 56 42.08 8.07 40.23
CA PRO A 56 40.79 8.13 40.95
C PRO A 56 39.61 8.78 40.18
N ALA A 57 38.45 8.73 40.84
CA ALA A 57 37.15 9.23 40.43
C ALA A 57 37.10 10.75 40.15
N ASP A 58 36.58 11.10 38.98
CA ASP A 58 36.16 12.47 38.70
C ASP A 58 34.77 12.73 39.27
N THR A 59 34.75 13.74 40.14
CA THR A 59 33.58 14.27 40.82
C THR A 59 32.70 15.01 39.81
N ALA A 60 31.51 14.49 39.54
CA ALA A 60 30.49 15.18 38.77
C ALA A 60 29.94 16.37 39.56
N THR A 61 30.51 17.55 39.33
CA THR A 61 29.86 18.82 39.70
C THR A 61 28.77 19.11 38.68
N ALA A 62 27.51 18.94 39.09
CA ALA A 62 26.35 19.38 38.33
C ALA A 62 26.35 20.91 38.21
N VAL A 63 26.57 21.41 37.00
CA VAL A 63 26.34 22.82 36.64
C VAL A 63 24.90 22.94 36.15
N PRO A 64 24.03 23.76 36.75
CA PRO A 64 22.68 23.98 36.22
C PRO A 64 22.76 24.78 34.91
N PRO A 65 21.94 24.48 33.88
CA PRO A 65 21.83 25.36 32.73
C PRO A 65 21.07 26.62 33.14
N THR A 66 21.79 27.72 33.28
CA THR A 66 21.20 29.08 33.32
C THR A 66 20.59 29.36 31.95
N ALA A 67 19.26 29.33 31.88
CA ALA A 67 18.50 29.77 30.72
C ALA A 67 18.62 31.30 30.59
N THR A 68 19.61 31.75 29.81
CA THR A 68 19.65 33.13 29.33
C THR A 68 18.68 33.25 28.15
N ALA A 69 17.52 33.85 28.40
CA ALA A 69 16.58 34.24 27.36
C ALA A 69 17.23 35.29 26.45
N VAL A 70 17.44 34.94 25.18
CA VAL A 70 17.83 35.86 24.13
C VAL A 70 16.55 36.55 23.62
N PRO A 71 16.45 37.89 23.61
CA PRO A 71 15.27 38.56 23.05
C PRO A 71 15.25 38.39 21.52
N ALA A 72 14.12 37.92 21.00
CA ALA A 72 13.85 37.87 19.57
C ALA A 72 13.69 39.30 19.03
N THR A 73 14.66 39.77 18.26
CA THR A 73 14.49 40.90 17.35
C THR A 73 14.88 40.46 15.95
N ALA A 74 13.95 39.78 15.28
CA ALA A 74 13.99 39.61 13.85
C ALA A 74 12.93 40.56 13.26
N THR A 75 13.38 41.72 12.82
CA THR A 75 12.60 42.59 11.95
C THR A 75 12.39 41.87 10.62
N PRO A 76 11.16 41.65 10.14
CA PRO A 76 10.94 41.07 8.83
C PRO A 76 11.42 42.05 7.76
N VAL A 77 12.41 41.64 6.97
CA VAL A 77 12.77 42.30 5.71
C VAL A 77 11.71 41.88 4.68
N PRO A 78 10.97 42.80 4.05
CA PRO A 78 10.03 42.43 3.00
C PRO A 78 10.79 41.90 1.78
N PRO A 79 10.35 40.80 1.13
CA PRO A 79 10.87 40.45 -0.18
C PRO A 79 10.38 41.48 -1.20
N THR A 80 11.31 42.26 -1.76
CA THR A 80 11.05 43.04 -2.96
C THR A 80 10.88 42.09 -4.13
N ALA A 81 9.64 41.69 -4.41
CA ALA A 81 9.28 41.06 -5.66
C ALA A 81 9.34 42.11 -6.77
N THR A 82 10.47 42.18 -7.46
CA THR A 82 10.52 42.84 -8.78
C THR A 82 9.97 41.83 -9.79
N PRO A 83 8.79 42.05 -10.39
CA PRO A 83 8.35 41.22 -11.52
C PRO A 83 9.27 41.51 -12.71
N VAL A 84 10.01 40.48 -13.14
CA VAL A 84 10.64 40.50 -14.46
C VAL A 84 9.52 40.20 -15.47
N PRO A 85 9.23 41.10 -16.43
CA PRO A 85 8.26 40.80 -17.48
C PRO A 85 8.82 39.69 -18.39
N PRO A 86 8.02 38.69 -18.80
CA PRO A 86 8.42 37.83 -19.90
C PRO A 86 8.38 38.66 -21.19
N THR A 87 9.55 38.88 -21.79
CA THR A 87 9.66 39.36 -23.16
C THR A 87 9.08 38.30 -24.08
N ALA A 88 7.86 38.55 -24.57
CA ALA A 88 7.27 37.78 -25.65
C ALA A 88 7.99 38.13 -26.96
N THR A 89 8.88 37.25 -27.42
CA THR A 89 9.31 37.23 -28.82
C THR A 89 8.36 36.31 -29.57
N ALA A 90 7.47 36.90 -30.35
CA ALA A 90 6.73 36.20 -31.39
C ALA A 90 7.65 36.09 -32.62
N GLU A 91 7.91 34.85 -33.05
CA GLU A 91 8.57 34.54 -34.33
C GLU A 91 7.56 33.80 -35.23
N PRO A 92 7.47 34.15 -36.54
CA PRO A 92 6.26 33.95 -37.32
C PRO A 92 6.12 32.57 -37.95
N ALA A 93 4.88 32.32 -38.38
CA ALA A 93 4.37 31.14 -39.06
C ALA A 93 5.28 30.56 -40.17
N ALA A 94 5.56 29.26 -40.05
CA ALA A 94 5.84 28.40 -41.18
C ALA A 94 4.59 27.57 -41.50
N THR A 95 3.98 27.91 -42.64
CA THR A 95 2.97 27.13 -43.32
C THR A 95 3.64 25.90 -43.92
N ASP A 96 3.41 24.72 -43.36
CA ASP A 96 3.66 23.46 -44.05
C ASP A 96 2.34 22.73 -44.28
N THR A 97 2.10 22.51 -45.57
CA THR A 97 0.91 21.91 -46.16
C THR A 97 0.88 20.42 -45.82
N PRO A 98 -0.22 19.85 -45.28
CA PRO A 98 -0.37 18.41 -45.23
C PRO A 98 -0.69 17.88 -46.64
N VAL A 99 0.29 17.20 -47.24
CA VAL A 99 0.08 16.30 -48.38
C VAL A 99 -0.58 15.02 -47.84
N PRO A 100 -1.73 14.57 -48.38
CA PRO A 100 -2.33 13.31 -47.95
C PRO A 100 -1.66 12.13 -48.67
N PRO A 101 -1.17 11.10 -47.97
CA PRO A 101 -1.06 9.78 -48.58
C PRO A 101 -2.43 9.09 -48.48
N THR A 102 -3.17 9.12 -49.59
CA THR A 102 -4.17 8.09 -49.87
C THR A 102 -3.44 6.76 -50.02
N ALA A 103 -3.58 5.88 -49.04
CA ALA A 103 -3.30 4.46 -49.20
C ALA A 103 -4.43 3.66 -48.54
N THR A 104 -5.47 3.44 -49.34
CA THR A 104 -6.43 2.36 -49.16
C THR A 104 -5.68 1.03 -49.17
N ALA A 105 -5.62 0.35 -48.02
CA ALA A 105 -5.32 -1.06 -47.96
C ALA A 105 -6.61 -1.82 -47.64
N THR A 106 -7.09 -2.50 -48.67
CA THR A 106 -8.16 -3.49 -48.69
C THR A 106 -8.01 -4.53 -47.56
N PRO A 107 -9.08 -4.86 -46.81
CA PRO A 107 -9.10 -6.07 -46.01
C PRO A 107 -9.28 -7.27 -46.95
N GLU A 108 -8.20 -8.02 -47.21
CA GLU A 108 -8.33 -9.35 -47.76
C GLU A 108 -8.84 -10.30 -46.67
N SER A 109 -10.10 -10.67 -46.82
CA SER A 109 -10.76 -11.77 -46.11
C SER A 109 -10.25 -13.10 -46.66
N PRO A 110 -9.60 -13.97 -45.87
CA PRO A 110 -9.51 -15.36 -46.22
C PRO A 110 -10.85 -16.05 -45.90
N THR A 111 -11.64 -16.26 -46.96
CA THR A 111 -12.66 -17.30 -47.01
C THR A 111 -12.00 -18.62 -47.33
N ALA A 112 -12.04 -19.58 -46.40
CA ALA A 112 -12.06 -21.01 -46.69
C ALA A 112 -12.63 -21.74 -45.45
N THR A 113 -13.92 -22.05 -45.47
CA THR A 113 -14.48 -23.36 -45.84
C THR A 113 -14.47 -24.34 -44.68
N ALA A 114 -15.64 -24.47 -44.07
CA ALA A 114 -16.01 -25.58 -43.22
C ALA A 114 -15.98 -26.89 -44.04
N THR A 115 -15.27 -27.88 -43.52
CA THR A 115 -15.57 -29.31 -43.75
C THR A 115 -16.08 -29.86 -42.44
N ALA A 116 -17.35 -30.25 -42.43
CA ALA A 116 -17.99 -30.99 -41.36
C ALA A 116 -17.85 -32.49 -41.66
N GLU A 117 -17.36 -33.27 -40.68
CA GLU A 117 -17.66 -34.70 -40.50
C GLU A 117 -17.21 -35.13 -39.08
N PRO A 118 -17.69 -36.25 -38.52
CA PRO A 118 -18.89 -36.30 -37.70
C PRO A 118 -18.64 -36.65 -36.23
N THR A 119 -19.66 -36.32 -35.43
CA THR A 119 -20.00 -36.70 -34.06
C THR A 119 -19.20 -37.85 -33.42
N GLU A 120 -18.37 -37.50 -32.44
CA GLU A 120 -18.22 -38.29 -31.22
C GLU A 120 -18.46 -37.34 -30.05
N GLN A 121 -19.63 -37.50 -29.43
CA GLN A 121 -19.97 -36.85 -28.18
C GLN A 121 -19.12 -37.53 -27.10
N PRO A 122 -18.10 -36.88 -26.50
CA PRO A 122 -17.54 -37.42 -25.28
C PRO A 122 -18.67 -37.43 -24.24
N GLU A 123 -18.83 -38.56 -23.56
CA GLU A 123 -19.75 -38.70 -22.44
C GLU A 123 -19.63 -37.49 -21.50
N PRO A 124 -20.74 -37.02 -20.89
CA PRO A 124 -20.70 -36.02 -19.83
C PRO A 124 -19.79 -36.51 -18.71
N THR A 125 -18.52 -36.16 -18.78
CA THR A 125 -17.60 -36.32 -17.66
C THR A 125 -18.12 -35.35 -16.62
N GLU A 126 -18.53 -35.89 -15.47
CA GLU A 126 -18.89 -35.13 -14.28
C GLU A 126 -17.90 -33.97 -14.14
N GLN A 127 -18.42 -32.77 -14.40
CA GLN A 127 -17.76 -31.55 -14.00
C GLN A 127 -17.51 -31.71 -12.49
N PRO A 128 -16.25 -31.77 -12.02
CA PRO A 128 -16.02 -31.80 -10.60
C PRO A 128 -16.75 -30.60 -10.01
N GLU A 129 -17.52 -30.86 -8.96
CA GLU A 129 -18.21 -29.82 -8.19
C GLU A 129 -17.24 -28.65 -7.94
N PRO A 130 -17.72 -27.40 -7.90
CA PRO A 130 -16.88 -26.25 -7.59
C PRO A 130 -16.22 -26.50 -6.24
N THR A 131 -14.97 -26.98 -6.27
CA THR A 131 -14.11 -26.96 -5.10
C THR A 131 -13.95 -25.49 -4.78
N GLU A 132 -14.49 -25.06 -3.64
CA GLU A 132 -14.32 -23.72 -3.12
C GLU A 132 -12.85 -23.33 -3.32
N ALA A 133 -12.61 -22.27 -4.11
CA ALA A 133 -11.28 -21.76 -4.31
C ALA A 133 -10.67 -21.51 -2.92
N PRO A 134 -9.41 -21.94 -2.67
CA PRO A 134 -8.78 -21.68 -1.39
C PRO A 134 -8.86 -20.19 -1.11
N THR A 135 -9.52 -19.82 -0.01
CA THR A 135 -9.46 -18.47 0.52
C THR A 135 -8.00 -18.18 0.82
N VAL A 136 -7.34 -17.41 -0.04
CA VAL A 136 -5.94 -17.03 0.16
C VAL A 136 -5.90 -16.14 1.40
N ASP A 137 -5.39 -16.69 2.49
CA ASP A 137 -5.18 -15.93 3.71
C ASP A 137 -4.02 -14.96 3.50
N ASN A 138 -4.35 -13.68 3.35
CA ASN A 138 -3.37 -12.61 3.17
C ASN A 138 -2.87 -12.04 4.50
N SER A 139 -3.27 -12.58 5.66
CA SER A 139 -2.94 -12.03 6.98
C SER A 139 -1.43 -11.85 7.18
N ALA A 140 -0.62 -12.83 6.78
CA ALA A 140 0.83 -12.77 6.86
C ALA A 140 1.43 -11.67 5.95
N LEU A 141 0.91 -11.53 4.72
CA LEU A 141 1.34 -10.48 3.78
C LEU A 141 0.95 -9.09 4.26
N ILE A 142 -0.23 -8.94 4.86
CA ILE A 142 -0.70 -7.68 5.46
C ILE A 142 0.22 -7.30 6.63
N ALA A 143 0.55 -8.25 7.50
CA ALA A 143 1.48 -8.02 8.62
C ALA A 143 2.87 -7.62 8.11
N GLN A 144 3.40 -8.31 7.11
CA GLN A 144 4.67 -7.96 6.47
C GLN A 144 4.62 -6.57 5.84
N GLY A 145 3.56 -6.24 5.12
CA GLY A 145 3.37 -4.94 4.48
C GLY A 145 3.31 -3.80 5.49
N ARG A 146 2.68 -4.02 6.64
CA ARG A 146 2.73 -3.09 7.77
C ARG A 146 4.15 -2.87 8.27
N SER A 147 4.92 -3.94 8.46
CA SER A 147 6.33 -3.80 8.88
C SER A 147 7.16 -3.03 7.84
N VAL A 148 6.90 -3.23 6.54
CA VAL A 148 7.54 -2.44 5.47
C VAL A 148 7.13 -0.96 5.57
N PHE A 149 5.85 -0.67 5.80
CA PHE A 149 5.33 0.69 5.96
C PHE A 149 6.01 1.44 7.12
N GLU A 150 6.14 0.78 8.27
CA GLU A 150 6.81 1.33 9.45
C GLU A 150 8.31 1.50 9.22
N ALA A 151 9.00 0.46 8.71
CA ALA A 151 10.46 0.46 8.55
C ALA A 151 10.97 1.44 7.50
N ASN A 152 10.15 1.81 6.51
CA ASN A 152 10.51 2.76 5.46
C ASN A 152 10.01 4.19 5.73
N GLY A 153 9.52 4.46 6.95
CA GLY A 153 9.16 5.81 7.37
C GLY A 153 7.90 6.38 6.73
N CYS A 154 7.08 5.55 6.07
CA CYS A 154 5.82 5.98 5.44
C CYS A 154 4.91 6.67 6.45
N ALA A 155 4.89 6.12 7.66
CA ALA A 155 4.24 6.63 8.87
C ALA A 155 4.57 8.09 9.22
N GLY A 156 5.80 8.53 8.96
CA GLY A 156 6.25 9.87 9.33
C GLY A 156 5.49 10.96 8.57
N CYS A 157 5.02 10.65 7.37
CA CYS A 157 4.27 11.58 6.53
C CYS A 157 2.79 11.21 6.46
N HIS A 158 2.45 9.93 6.32
CA HIS A 158 1.07 9.46 6.18
C HIS A 158 0.41 9.07 7.51
N GLY A 159 1.11 9.21 8.65
CA GLY A 159 0.60 8.81 9.96
C GLY A 159 0.48 7.29 10.13
N GLU A 160 0.13 6.84 11.33
CA GLU A 160 -0.14 5.43 11.64
C GLU A 160 -1.64 5.19 11.89
N PRO A 161 -2.26 4.15 11.30
CA PRO A 161 -1.77 3.25 10.25
C PRO A 161 -1.99 3.83 8.84
N GLY A 162 -1.71 5.13 8.66
CA GLY A 162 -2.06 5.87 7.45
C GLY A 162 -3.11 6.95 7.67
N ALA A 163 -3.18 7.59 8.85
CA ALA A 163 -4.20 8.60 9.17
C ALA A 163 -4.07 9.95 8.42
N GLY A 164 -3.05 10.10 7.58
CA GLY A 164 -2.69 11.35 6.90
C GLY A 164 -1.81 12.27 7.75
N GLY A 165 -1.41 13.39 7.15
CA GLY A 165 -0.56 14.38 7.78
C GLY A 165 -0.81 15.79 7.22
N ILE A 166 0.01 16.76 7.65
CA ILE A 166 -0.11 18.14 7.17
C ILE A 166 0.24 18.26 5.68
N VAL A 167 1.10 17.39 5.17
CA VAL A 167 1.59 17.43 3.77
C VAL A 167 1.31 16.15 2.99
N SER A 168 0.48 15.26 3.55
CA SER A 168 0.25 13.92 2.99
C SER A 168 -1.21 13.53 3.14
N PRO A 169 -1.78 12.80 2.16
CA PRO A 169 -3.16 12.37 2.22
C PRO A 169 -3.34 11.26 3.28
N ASP A 170 -4.55 11.19 3.83
CA ASP A 170 -5.04 10.02 4.56
C ASP A 170 -4.99 8.80 3.63
N LEU A 171 -4.56 7.65 4.14
CA LEU A 171 -4.49 6.35 3.48
C LEU A 171 -5.58 5.39 3.96
N LYS A 172 -6.33 5.69 5.03
CA LYS A 172 -7.52 4.92 5.42
C LYS A 172 -8.56 4.96 4.31
N GLY A 173 -9.10 3.83 3.91
CA GLY A 173 -10.03 3.73 2.78
C GLY A 173 -9.36 3.85 1.41
N ILE A 174 -8.03 3.80 1.31
CA ILE A 174 -7.34 3.99 0.02
C ILE A 174 -7.77 2.96 -1.01
N ALA A 175 -8.01 1.72 -0.59
CA ALA A 175 -8.49 0.65 -1.45
C ALA A 175 -9.76 1.03 -2.23
N ALA A 176 -10.67 1.77 -1.58
CA ALA A 176 -11.94 2.18 -2.18
C ALA A 176 -11.79 3.34 -3.19
N ARG A 177 -10.84 4.25 -2.97
CA ARG A 177 -10.67 5.47 -3.80
C ARG A 177 -9.58 5.37 -4.86
N ALA A 178 -8.58 4.51 -4.68
CA ALA A 178 -7.40 4.45 -5.55
C ALA A 178 -7.77 4.18 -7.02
N GLY A 179 -8.72 3.27 -7.26
CA GLY A 179 -9.11 2.87 -8.61
C GLY A 179 -9.82 3.96 -9.42
N SER A 180 -10.25 5.06 -8.80
CA SER A 180 -10.87 6.19 -9.51
C SER A 180 -9.92 7.37 -9.70
N ARG A 181 -8.66 7.29 -9.23
CA ARG A 181 -7.71 8.42 -9.30
C ARG A 181 -7.18 8.63 -10.72
N VAL A 182 -6.92 7.54 -11.45
CA VAL A 182 -6.39 7.57 -12.81
C VAL A 182 -7.22 6.64 -13.68
N THR A 183 -7.74 7.16 -14.78
CA THR A 183 -8.56 6.39 -15.71
C THR A 183 -7.75 5.23 -16.29
N GLY A 184 -8.27 4.01 -16.16
CA GLY A 184 -7.62 2.80 -16.68
C GLY A 184 -6.67 2.09 -15.72
N LEU A 185 -6.38 2.64 -14.54
CA LEU A 185 -5.64 1.94 -13.49
C LEU A 185 -6.60 1.28 -12.48
N SER A 186 -6.26 0.06 -12.06
CA SER A 186 -6.88 -0.54 -10.89
C SER A 186 -6.41 0.15 -9.61
N ALA A 187 -7.12 -0.06 -8.49
CA ALA A 187 -6.69 0.45 -7.19
C ALA A 187 -5.27 -0.03 -6.81
N GLU A 188 -5.01 -1.33 -7.00
CA GLU A 188 -3.70 -1.92 -6.73
C GLU A 188 -2.61 -1.31 -7.62
N ALA A 189 -2.88 -1.19 -8.94
CA ALA A 189 -1.92 -0.64 -9.89
C ALA A 189 -1.61 0.84 -9.60
N TYR A 190 -2.64 1.62 -9.23
CA TYR A 190 -2.45 3.00 -8.79
C TYR A 190 -1.56 3.09 -7.56
N ILE A 191 -1.84 2.32 -6.49
CA ILE A 191 -1.03 2.35 -5.25
C ILE A 191 0.42 1.95 -5.56
N ARG A 192 0.60 0.91 -6.37
CA ARG A 192 1.91 0.44 -6.81
C ARG A 192 2.67 1.49 -7.62
N GLN A 193 1.99 2.24 -8.48
CA GLN A 193 2.58 3.36 -9.24
C GLN A 193 2.93 4.52 -8.30
N SER A 194 2.05 4.91 -7.38
CA SER A 194 2.33 6.00 -6.43
C SER A 194 3.54 5.73 -5.54
N ILE A 195 3.89 4.46 -5.29
CA ILE A 195 5.11 4.11 -4.53
C ILE A 195 6.36 4.16 -5.41
N GLN A 196 6.30 3.66 -6.64
CA GLN A 196 7.47 3.56 -7.51
C GLN A 196 7.78 4.84 -8.28
N ASP A 197 6.74 5.61 -8.63
CA ASP A 197 6.78 6.88 -9.34
C ASP A 197 5.81 7.88 -8.68
N PRO A 198 6.18 8.44 -7.51
CA PRO A 198 5.26 9.23 -6.72
C PRO A 198 4.77 10.52 -7.39
N ASN A 199 5.51 11.04 -8.36
CA ASN A 199 5.13 12.24 -9.09
C ASN A 199 4.24 11.96 -10.32
N ALA A 200 4.05 10.69 -10.72
CA ALA A 200 3.18 10.36 -11.85
C ALA A 200 1.72 10.76 -11.65
N PHE A 201 1.27 10.85 -10.39
CA PHE A 201 -0.03 11.40 -10.05
C PHE A 201 0.04 12.11 -8.70
N ILE A 202 -0.12 13.43 -8.74
CA ILE A 202 -0.22 14.26 -7.53
C ILE A 202 -1.68 14.34 -7.09
N VAL A 203 -1.96 13.83 -5.89
CA VAL A 203 -3.30 13.83 -5.31
C VAL A 203 -3.77 15.27 -5.05
N PRO A 204 -4.97 15.66 -5.50
CA PRO A 204 -5.49 17.02 -5.29
C PRO A 204 -5.98 17.28 -3.85
N ASP A 205 -6.23 16.22 -3.09
CA ASP A 205 -6.88 16.26 -1.78
C ASP A 205 -5.88 16.05 -0.63
N CYS A 206 -4.92 16.96 -0.46
CA CYS A 206 -4.13 17.08 0.77
C CYS A 206 -4.63 18.28 1.61
N PRO A 207 -4.37 18.35 2.91
CA PRO A 207 -4.54 19.59 3.66
C PRO A 207 -3.41 20.58 3.30
N PRO A 208 -3.66 21.87 2.99
CA PRO A 208 -4.94 22.54 2.70
C PRO A 208 -5.34 22.52 1.21
N GLY A 209 -4.60 21.84 0.34
CA GLY A 209 -4.86 21.76 -1.10
C GLY A 209 -4.09 20.59 -1.76
N PRO A 210 -3.70 20.68 -3.03
CA PRO A 210 -2.97 19.60 -3.68
C PRO A 210 -1.71 19.20 -2.91
N CYS A 211 -1.40 17.90 -2.91
CA CYS A 211 -0.18 17.42 -2.27
C CYS A 211 1.04 18.05 -2.97
N PRO A 212 2.09 18.46 -2.25
CA PRO A 212 3.26 19.01 -2.90
C PRO A 212 4.03 17.90 -3.65
N ALA A 213 4.51 18.21 -4.85
CA ALA A 213 5.40 17.32 -5.60
C ALA A 213 6.73 17.12 -4.83
N ASP A 214 7.43 16.02 -5.13
CA ASP A 214 8.74 15.68 -4.58
C ASP A 214 8.82 15.48 -3.05
N VAL A 215 7.69 15.52 -2.34
CA VAL A 215 7.62 15.25 -0.89
C VAL A 215 7.69 13.77 -0.59
N MET A 216 7.02 12.94 -1.39
CA MET A 216 7.15 11.49 -1.29
C MET A 216 8.48 11.06 -1.95
N PRO A 217 9.38 10.36 -1.23
CA PRO A 217 10.68 9.98 -1.77
C PRO A 217 10.59 9.21 -3.10
N GLN A 218 11.30 9.71 -4.12
CA GLN A 218 11.32 9.11 -5.46
C GLN A 218 12.17 7.83 -5.55
N THR A 219 12.80 7.41 -4.45
CA THR A 219 13.76 6.32 -4.42
C THR A 219 13.13 4.96 -4.12
N PHE A 220 11.86 4.90 -3.70
CA PHE A 220 11.23 3.66 -3.26
C PHE A 220 11.12 2.59 -4.36
N GLY A 221 11.01 2.99 -5.63
CA GLY A 221 11.03 2.06 -6.75
C GLY A 221 12.35 1.30 -6.89
N ALA A 222 13.45 1.85 -6.37
CA ALA A 222 14.76 1.19 -6.35
C ALA A 222 15.12 0.60 -4.98
N SER A 223 14.59 1.14 -3.88
CA SER A 223 14.96 0.73 -2.53
C SER A 223 14.11 -0.40 -1.96
N LEU A 224 12.90 -0.63 -2.49
CA LEU A 224 12.04 -1.74 -2.08
C LEU A 224 12.24 -2.95 -2.98
N SER A 225 12.33 -4.14 -2.39
CA SER A 225 12.27 -5.39 -3.16
C SER A 225 10.87 -5.60 -3.74
N ALA A 226 10.74 -6.43 -4.76
CA ALA A 226 9.45 -6.76 -5.36
C ALA A 226 8.48 -7.40 -4.35
N GLU A 227 9.00 -8.21 -3.44
CA GLU A 227 8.24 -8.83 -2.35
C GLU A 227 7.79 -7.80 -1.33
N GLN A 228 8.69 -6.88 -0.91
CA GLN A 228 8.35 -5.80 0.01
C GLN A 228 7.28 -4.89 -0.56
N LEU A 229 7.41 -4.51 -1.84
CA LEU A 229 6.42 -3.69 -2.53
C LEU A 229 5.06 -4.41 -2.61
N THR A 230 5.06 -5.70 -2.91
CA THR A 230 3.82 -6.50 -2.98
C THR A 230 3.15 -6.60 -1.61
N ALA A 231 3.91 -6.87 -0.54
CA ALA A 231 3.38 -6.90 0.81
C ALA A 231 2.83 -5.52 1.22
N LEU A 232 3.57 -4.45 0.94
CA LEU A 232 3.16 -3.07 1.23
C LEU A 232 1.86 -2.70 0.52
N VAL A 233 1.74 -2.99 -0.77
CA VAL A 233 0.51 -2.76 -1.55
C VAL A 233 -0.65 -3.58 -0.95
N THR A 234 -0.42 -4.83 -0.58
CA THR A 234 -1.45 -5.68 0.07
C THR A 234 -1.93 -5.09 1.40
N TYR A 235 -1.00 -4.59 2.22
CA TYR A 235 -1.33 -3.88 3.45
C TYR A 235 -2.16 -2.63 3.18
N LEU A 236 -1.76 -1.77 2.23
CA LEU A 236 -2.51 -0.56 1.87
C LEU A 236 -3.91 -0.89 1.33
N MET A 237 -4.04 -1.97 0.55
CA MET A 237 -5.34 -2.47 0.08
C MET A 237 -6.24 -2.99 1.21
N SER A 238 -5.68 -3.29 2.39
CA SER A 238 -6.45 -3.67 3.57
C SER A 238 -6.92 -2.47 4.42
N LEU A 239 -6.40 -1.27 4.15
CA LEU A 239 -6.76 -0.04 4.86
C LEU A 239 -8.10 0.49 4.33
N ASN A 240 -9.16 0.20 5.06
CA ASN A 240 -10.53 0.60 4.71
C ASN A 240 -11.07 1.74 5.58
#